data_AF-A0ABD1DK15-F1
#
_entry.id   AF-A0ABD1DK15-F1
#
_cell.length_a   1.000
_cell.length_b   1.000
_cell.length_c   1.000
_cell.angle_alpha   90.00
_cell.angle_beta   90.00
_cell.angle_gamma   90.00
#
_symmetry.space_group_name_H-M   'P 1'
#
loop_
_entity.id
_entity.type
_entity.pdbx_description
1 polymer ?
#
loop_
_entity_poly.entity_id
_entity_poly.type
_entity_poly.pdbx_seq_one_letter_code
_entity_poly.pdbx_strand_id
1 'polypeptide(L)'
;MILFDDRSIPNEPDNLYIVPTKLAEAPNGGVAIARSYEVQLIDVANRKVVRDQPRDCPQKSKCVIRKSQTALAMSDPWMSG
;
A
#
# COMPACT_ATOMS: atom_id res chain seq x y z
N MET A 1 14.10 7.84 20.31
CA MET A 1 14.56 9.01 19.54
C MET A 1 15.31 8.47 18.34
N ILE A 2 14.71 8.53 17.14
CA ILE A 2 15.35 8.11 15.90
C ILE A 2 15.63 9.40 15.13
N LEU A 3 16.91 9.66 14.87
CA LEU A 3 17.39 10.80 14.09
C LEU A 3 17.23 10.45 12.60
N PHE A 4 16.50 11.28 11.85
CA PHE A 4 16.49 11.22 10.38
C PHE A 4 17.56 12.19 9.87
N ASP A 5 18.51 11.65 9.12
CA ASP A 5 19.57 12.35 8.39
C ASP A 5 18.96 13.26 7.30
N ASP A 6 19.66 14.35 6.95
CA ASP A 6 19.24 15.51 6.13
C ASP A 6 18.95 15.21 4.63
N ARG A 7 18.63 13.95 4.32
CA ARG A 7 18.12 13.49 3.01
C ARG A 7 16.96 12.53 3.23
N SER A 8 15.90 13.01 3.85
CA SER A 8 14.64 12.26 3.90
C SER A 8 14.27 11.85 2.48
N ILE A 9 14.12 10.55 2.19
CA ILE A 9 13.60 10.05 0.91
C ILE A 9 12.11 9.67 1.05
N PRO A 10 11.18 10.57 1.41
CA PRO A 10 9.83 10.48 0.89
C PRO A 10 9.79 11.21 -0.46
N ASN A 11 9.22 10.57 -1.48
CA ASN A 11 9.08 11.16 -2.82
C ASN A 11 8.44 12.57 -2.78
N GLU A 12 7.59 12.83 -1.79
CA GLU A 12 6.92 14.10 -1.51
C GLU A 12 6.62 14.22 -0.01
N PRO A 13 6.53 15.43 0.56
CA PRO A 13 6.18 15.62 1.98
C PRO A 13 4.79 15.06 2.31
N ASP A 14 4.67 14.41 3.48
CA ASP A 14 3.45 13.72 3.94
C ASP A 14 2.20 14.64 3.99
N ASN A 15 2.40 15.96 4.07
CA ASN A 15 1.33 16.97 4.13
C ASN A 15 0.58 17.17 2.80
N LEU A 16 1.04 16.59 1.69
CA LEU A 16 0.36 16.67 0.38
C LEU A 16 -0.74 15.62 0.19
N TYR A 17 -0.77 14.59 1.05
CA TYR A 17 -1.72 13.50 0.93
C TYR A 17 -2.96 13.71 1.79
N ILE A 18 -4.12 13.38 1.23
CA ILE A 18 -5.39 13.40 1.95
C ILE A 18 -5.50 12.13 2.78
N VAL A 19 -6.04 12.24 3.99
CA VAL A 19 -6.35 11.08 4.83
C VAL A 19 -7.36 10.18 4.10
N PRO A 20 -7.12 8.86 3.96
CA PRO A 20 -7.96 7.98 3.14
C PRO A 20 -9.46 8.01 3.44
N THR A 21 -9.84 8.23 4.71
CA THR A 21 -11.24 8.32 5.14
C THR A 21 -11.95 9.57 4.63
N LYS A 22 -11.22 10.65 4.31
CA LYS A 22 -11.75 11.94 3.85
C LYS A 22 -11.68 12.10 2.32
N LEU A 23 -11.14 11.11 1.60
CA LEU A 23 -10.93 11.22 0.15
C LEU A 23 -12.25 11.38 -0.62
N ALA A 24 -13.32 10.72 -0.18
CA ALA A 24 -14.64 10.81 -0.83
C ALA A 24 -15.32 12.16 -0.61
N GLU A 25 -14.92 12.90 0.43
CA GLU A 25 -15.49 14.19 0.83
C GLU A 25 -14.69 15.37 0.28
N ALA A 26 -13.51 15.12 -0.31
CA ALA A 26 -12.63 16.14 -0.82
C ALA A 26 -13.22 16.79 -2.09
N PRO A 27 -13.53 18.10 -2.09
CA PRO A 27 -14.26 18.76 -3.19
C PRO A 27 -13.49 18.76 -4.51
N ASN A 28 -12.16 18.73 -4.47
CA ASN A 28 -11.28 18.68 -5.64
C ASN A 28 -10.65 17.29 -5.86
N GLY A 29 -11.14 16.26 -5.14
CA GLY A 29 -10.46 14.98 -5.04
C GLY A 29 -9.06 15.10 -4.43
N GLY A 30 -8.16 14.20 -4.80
CA GLY A 30 -6.76 14.19 -4.38
C GLY A 30 -6.17 12.79 -4.35
N VAL A 31 -4.98 12.66 -3.73
CA VAL A 31 -4.31 11.37 -3.54
C VAL A 31 -4.30 11.04 -2.05
N ALA A 32 -4.74 9.83 -1.72
CA ALA A 32 -4.65 9.29 -0.37
C ALA A 32 -3.82 8.02 -0.36
N ILE A 33 -2.94 7.89 0.62
CA ILE A 33 -2.10 6.70 0.82
C ILE A 33 -2.62 5.93 2.03
N ALA A 34 -3.11 4.71 1.80
CA ALA A 34 -3.43 3.77 2.86
C ALA A 34 -2.16 2.94 3.17
N ARG A 35 -1.43 3.34 4.21
CA ARG A 35 -0.23 2.62 4.71
C ARG A 35 -0.65 1.44 5.58
N SER A 36 0.24 0.44 5.70
CA SER A 36 0.05 -0.74 6.57
C SER A 36 -1.16 -1.63 6.22
N TYR A 37 -1.60 -1.60 4.96
CA TYR A 37 -2.58 -2.53 4.42
C TYR A 37 -1.93 -3.39 3.35
N GLU A 38 -2.04 -4.71 3.49
CA GLU A 38 -1.72 -5.64 2.43
C GLU A 38 -2.99 -6.01 1.64
N VAL A 39 -2.83 -6.17 0.33
CA VAL A 39 -3.90 -6.63 -0.56
C VAL A 39 -3.70 -8.13 -0.77
N GLN A 40 -4.60 -8.94 -0.19
CA GLN A 40 -4.55 -10.40 -0.29
C GLN A 40 -5.22 -10.90 -1.56
N LEU A 41 -6.39 -10.35 -1.90
CA LEU A 41 -7.20 -10.82 -3.03
C LEU A 41 -7.74 -9.63 -3.83
N ILE A 42 -7.76 -9.80 -5.15
CA ILE A 42 -8.42 -8.87 -6.07
C ILE A 42 -9.53 -9.66 -6.79
N ASP A 43 -10.79 -9.31 -6.49
CA ASP A 43 -11.95 -9.82 -7.20
C ASP A 43 -12.18 -8.96 -8.45
N VAL A 44 -11.75 -9.50 -9.59
CA VAL A 44 -11.84 -8.82 -10.88
C VAL A 44 -13.29 -8.69 -11.37
N ALA A 45 -14.13 -9.68 -11.10
CA ALA A 45 -15.53 -9.70 -11.57
C ALA A 45 -16.35 -8.62 -10.88
N ASN A 46 -16.18 -8.49 -9.56
CA ASN A 46 -16.90 -7.51 -8.74
C ASN A 46 -16.16 -6.17 -8.61
N ARG A 47 -14.94 -6.06 -9.17
CA ARG A 47 -14.06 -4.88 -9.07
C ARG A 47 -13.80 -4.47 -7.62
N LYS A 48 -13.55 -5.48 -6.77
CA LYS A 48 -13.31 -5.33 -5.34
C LYS A 48 -11.90 -5.80 -4.97
N VAL A 49 -11.39 -5.23 -3.89
CA VAL A 49 -10.09 -5.59 -3.32
C VAL A 49 -10.30 -5.96 -1.86
N VAL A 50 -9.88 -7.17 -1.49
CA VAL A 50 -9.90 -7.68 -0.13
C VAL A 50 -8.53 -7.49 0.50
N ARG A 51 -8.52 -7.06 1.76
CA ARG A 51 -7.34 -6.74 2.55
C ARG A 51 -7.37 -7.53 3.85
N ASP A 52 -6.24 -7.61 4.52
CA ASP A 52 -6.03 -8.32 5.80
C ASP A 52 -6.96 -7.87 6.93
N GLN A 53 -7.54 -6.67 6.80
CA GLN A 53 -8.55 -6.15 7.72
C GLN A 53 -9.94 -6.19 7.06
N PRO A 54 -11.02 -6.45 7.83
CA PRO A 54 -12.37 -6.73 7.33
C PRO A 54 -13.09 -5.54 6.67
N ARG A 55 -12.37 -4.47 6.33
CA ARG A 55 -12.93 -3.31 5.66
C ARG A 55 -12.70 -3.43 4.16
N ASP A 56 -13.77 -3.77 3.46
CA ASP A 56 -13.78 -3.78 2.00
C ASP A 56 -13.38 -2.42 1.43
N CYS A 57 -12.56 -2.43 0.40
CA CYS A 57 -12.36 -1.24 -0.40
C CYS A 57 -13.62 -0.93 -1.21
N PRO A 58 -14.04 0.34 -1.29
CA PRO A 58 -15.12 0.73 -2.17
C PRO A 58 -14.79 0.35 -3.62
N GLN A 59 -15.84 -0.01 -4.36
CA GLN A 59 -15.76 -0.48 -5.74
C GLN A 59 -14.91 0.46 -6.61
N LYS A 60 -13.98 -0.13 -7.37
CA LYS A 60 -13.01 0.65 -8.15
C LYS A 60 -13.39 0.69 -9.62
N SER A 61 -13.36 1.89 -10.21
CA SER A 61 -13.58 2.07 -11.66
C SER A 61 -12.35 1.70 -12.48
N LYS A 62 -11.13 1.95 -11.96
CA LYS A 62 -9.84 1.58 -12.55
C LYS A 62 -8.87 1.19 -11.44
N CYS A 63 -8.00 0.22 -11.70
CA CYS A 63 -6.97 -0.25 -10.77
C CYS A 63 -5.65 -0.43 -11.52
N VAL A 64 -4.54 -0.01 -10.91
CA VAL A 64 -3.18 -0.22 -11.42
C VAL A 64 -2.41 -1.02 -10.38
N ILE A 65 -1.87 -2.16 -10.76
CA ILE A 65 -1.11 -3.05 -9.88
C ILE A 65 0.38 -2.75 -10.04
N ARG A 66 1.04 -2.32 -8.96
CA ARG A 66 2.50 -2.17 -8.88
C ARG A 66 2.98 -2.89 -7.63
N LYS A 67 3.44 -4.13 -7.78
CA LYS A 67 4.13 -4.89 -6.73
C LYS A 67 5.62 -4.95 -7.09
N SER A 68 6.48 -4.78 -6.09
CA SER A 68 7.91 -5.08 -6.23
C SER A 68 8.12 -6.59 -6.11
N GLN A 69 9.31 -7.07 -6.49
CA GLN A 69 9.70 -8.46 -6.31
C GLN A 69 9.95 -8.75 -4.83
N THR A 70 9.52 -9.93 -4.38
CA THR A 70 9.88 -10.47 -3.07
C THR A 70 11.10 -11.37 -3.23
N ALA A 71 12.15 -11.14 -2.43
CA ALA A 71 13.30 -12.03 -2.41
C ALA A 71 12.88 -13.41 -1.89
N LEU A 72 13.16 -14.46 -2.66
CA LEU A 72 13.00 -15.83 -2.19
C LEU A 72 14.17 -16.15 -1.26
N ALA A 73 13.88 -16.54 -0.02
CA ALA A 73 14.91 -17.05 0.87
C ALA A 73 15.47 -18.35 0.29
N MET A 74 16.70 -18.32 -0.21
CA MET A 74 17.45 -19.53 -0.55
C MET A 74 17.81 -20.21 0.77
N SER A 75 17.26 -21.38 1.05
CA SER A 75 17.75 -22.24 2.13
C SER A 75 19.10 -22.80 1.69
N ASP A 76 20.19 -22.37 2.32
CA ASP A 76 21.54 -22.87 2.04
C ASP A 76 21.63 -24.38 2.40
N PRO A 77 21.92 -25.28 1.46
CA PRO A 77 21.97 -26.73 1.70
C PRO A 77 23.18 -27.19 2.51
N TRP A 78 24.03 -26.27 3.00
CA TRP A 78 25.30 -26.59 3.68
C TRP A 78 25.24 -26.48 5.21
N MET A 79 24.07 -26.21 5.79
CA MET A 79 23.87 -26.03 7.24
C MET A 79 23.30 -27.27 7.96
N SER A 80 23.68 -28.48 7.52
CA SER A 80 23.46 -29.71 8.28
C SER A 80 24.81 -30.37 8.54
N GLY A 81 25.47 -29.92 9.62
CA GLY A 81 26.60 -30.57 10.28
C GLY A 81 26.15 -31.19 11.59
#